data_AF-A0A7Y0S1U3-F1
#
_entry.id   AF-A0A7Y0S1U3-F1
#
_cell.length_a   1.000
_cell.length_b   1.000
_cell.length_c   1.000
_cell.angle_alpha   90.00
_cell.angle_beta   90.00
_cell.angle_gamma   90.00
#
_symmetry.space_group_name_H-M   'P 1'
#
loop_
_entity.id
_entity.type
_entity.pdbx_description
1 polymer ?
#
loop_
_entity_poly.entity_id
_entity_poly.type
_entity_poly.pdbx_seq_one_letter_code
_entity_poly.pdbx_strand_id
1 'polypeptide(L)'
;LTLNNQADEHGSAMEFIVNGVPINAKGANWIPIDAMPGREYETRYRNLLQSAVDANMNMIRVWGGGQYESETFYNLCDELGLLVWQD
;
A
#
# COMPACT_ATOMS: atom_id res chain seq x y z
N LEU A 1 -4.11 3.03 -12.99
CA LEU A 1 -3.03 2.08 -12.65
C LEU A 1 -3.11 0.91 -13.63
N THR A 2 -1.99 0.48 -14.20
CA THR A 2 -1.90 -0.76 -14.98
C THR A 2 -0.67 -1.56 -14.55
N LEU A 3 -0.74 -2.88 -14.62
CA LEU A 3 0.38 -3.77 -14.36
C LEU A 3 0.98 -4.22 -15.70
N ASN A 4 2.27 -3.95 -15.92
CA ASN A 4 3.01 -4.56 -17.02
C ASN A 4 3.53 -5.92 -16.58
N ASN A 5 3.06 -6.97 -17.27
CA ASN A 5 3.48 -8.36 -17.10
C ASN A 5 3.91 -9.02 -18.43
N GLN A 6 4.26 -8.20 -19.43
CA GLN A 6 4.69 -8.70 -20.73
C GLN A 6 6.05 -9.40 -20.65
N ALA A 7 6.32 -10.28 -21.61
CA ALA A 7 7.61 -10.96 -21.70
C ALA A 7 8.72 -9.99 -22.10
N ASP A 8 9.90 -10.16 -21.51
CA ASP A 8 11.10 -9.36 -21.78
C ASP A 8 12.35 -10.25 -21.84
N GLU A 9 13.54 -9.66 -21.93
CA GLU A 9 14.81 -10.39 -21.98
C GLU A 9 15.17 -11.12 -20.67
N HIS A 10 14.44 -10.86 -19.58
CA HIS A 10 14.63 -11.45 -18.25
C HIS A 10 13.51 -12.41 -17.84
N GLY A 11 12.48 -12.57 -18.67
CA GLY A 11 11.34 -13.45 -18.44
C GLY A 11 10.03 -12.70 -18.64
N SER A 12 9.46 -12.18 -17.57
CA SER A 12 8.22 -11.38 -17.57
C SER A 12 8.37 -10.22 -16.61
N ALA A 13 7.98 -9.03 -17.06
CA ALA A 13 7.99 -7.83 -16.26
C ALA A 13 7.02 -7.93 -15.07
N MET A 14 7.28 -7.14 -14.04
CA MET A 14 6.33 -6.92 -12.95
C MET A 14 6.42 -5.44 -12.54
N GLU A 15 5.83 -4.57 -13.36
CA GLU A 15 5.95 -3.13 -13.19
C GLU A 15 4.60 -2.45 -13.00
N PHE A 16 4.51 -1.58 -12.00
CA PHE A 16 3.35 -0.74 -11.78
C PHE A 16 3.46 0.52 -12.63
N ILE A 17 2.44 0.80 -13.44
CA ILE A 17 2.35 2.01 -14.26
C ILE A 17 1.21 2.88 -13.73
N VAL A 18 1.56 4.10 -13.30
CA VAL A 18 0.63 5.09 -12.78
C VAL A 18 0.61 6.28 -13.73
N ASN A 19 -0.56 6.58 -14.31
CA ASN A 19 -0.73 7.69 -15.25
C ASN A 19 0.28 7.68 -16.42
N GLY A 20 0.59 6.48 -16.93
CA GLY A 20 1.56 6.29 -18.03
C GLY A 20 3.03 6.31 -17.61
N VAL A 21 3.34 6.51 -16.32
CA VAL A 21 4.70 6.52 -15.79
C VAL A 21 4.97 5.23 -15.02
N PRO A 22 6.02 4.45 -15.36
CA PRO A 22 6.42 3.31 -14.56
C PRO A 22 6.98 3.79 -13.22
N ILE A 23 6.56 3.15 -12.14
CA ILE A 23 7.03 3.46 -10.78
C ILE A 23 7.74 2.25 -10.18
N ASN A 24 8.79 2.53 -9.40
CA ASN A 24 9.35 1.54 -8.49
C ASN A 24 8.50 1.50 -7.22
N ALA A 25 7.90 0.34 -6.92
CA ALA A 25 7.19 0.12 -5.67
C ALA A 25 8.20 0.10 -4.51
N LYS A 26 8.14 1.12 -3.66
CA LYS A 26 8.95 1.25 -2.44
C LYS A 26 7.98 1.25 -1.27
N GLY A 27 8.08 0.24 -0.40
CA GLY A 27 6.99 0.01 0.52
C GLY A 27 7.24 -1.07 1.55
N ALA A 28 6.15 -1.43 2.22
CA ALA A 28 6.12 -2.49 3.22
C ALA A 28 4.80 -3.27 3.14
N ASN A 29 4.77 -4.40 3.85
CA ASN A 29 3.54 -5.14 4.10
C ASN A 29 2.85 -4.57 5.33
N TRP A 30 1.55 -4.38 5.23
CA TRP A 30 0.66 -3.96 6.29
C TRP A 30 -0.08 -5.16 6.88
N ILE A 31 -0.15 -5.17 8.20
CA ILE A 31 -0.88 -6.15 9.00
C ILE A 31 -1.82 -5.40 9.95
N PRO A 32 -2.83 -6.06 10.55
CA PRO A 32 -3.71 -5.41 11.52
C PRO A 32 -2.90 -4.71 12.62
N ILE A 33 -3.24 -3.45 12.88
CA ILE A 33 -2.46 -2.58 13.79
C ILE A 33 -2.66 -2.95 15.26
N ASP A 34 -3.63 -3.80 15.56
CA ASP A 34 -3.89 -4.34 16.88
C ASP A 34 -4.52 -5.74 16.80
N ALA A 35 -4.45 -6.50 17.88
CA ALA A 35 -5.18 -7.75 18.02
C ALA A 35 -6.65 -7.51 18.43
N MET A 36 -6.98 -6.31 18.92
CA MET A 36 -8.32 -5.92 19.34
C MET A 36 -8.88 -4.84 18.39
N PRO A 37 -9.86 -5.17 17.52
CA PRO A 37 -10.38 -4.22 16.52
C PRO A 37 -10.89 -2.89 17.11
N GLY A 38 -11.42 -2.90 18.34
CA GLY A 38 -11.88 -1.69 19.03
C GLY A 38 -10.77 -0.70 19.44
N ARG A 39 -9.49 -1.02 19.18
CA ARG A 39 -8.31 -0.18 19.46
C ARG A 39 -7.67 0.39 18.19
N GLU A 40 -8.33 0.23 17.06
CA GLU A 40 -7.89 0.71 15.76
C GLU A 40 -8.36 2.15 15.52
N TYR A 41 -7.80 3.09 16.27
CA TYR A 41 -8.16 4.50 16.16
C TYR A 41 -7.55 5.14 14.91
N GLU A 42 -8.27 6.08 14.28
CA GLU A 42 -7.79 6.85 13.12
C GLU A 42 -6.39 7.45 13.33
N THR A 43 -6.11 7.98 14.51
CA THR A 43 -4.80 8.57 14.83
C THR A 43 -3.66 7.57 14.72
N ARG A 44 -3.90 6.28 15.02
CA ARG A 44 -2.91 5.22 14.86
C ARG A 44 -2.66 4.90 13.40
N TYR A 45 -3.72 4.79 12.60
CA TYR A 45 -3.61 4.63 11.16
C TYR A 45 -2.81 5.78 10.54
N ARG A 46 -3.19 7.02 10.83
CA ARG A 46 -2.51 8.21 10.31
C ARG A 46 -1.04 8.26 10.71
N ASN A 47 -0.70 7.97 11.97
CA ASN A 47 0.71 7.98 12.41
C ASN A 47 1.56 6.93 11.68
N LEU A 48 1.03 5.72 11.48
CA LEU A 48 1.74 4.65 10.78
C LEU A 48 1.88 4.93 9.28
N LEU A 49 0.82 5.41 8.62
CA LEU A 49 0.86 5.78 7.22
C LEU A 49 1.74 7.00 6.98
N GLN A 50 1.71 8.00 7.87
CA GLN A 50 2.65 9.13 7.83
C GLN A 50 4.10 8.66 7.98
N SER A 51 4.36 7.69 8.87
CA SER A 51 5.71 7.11 8.99
C SER A 51 6.18 6.44 7.69
N ALA A 52 5.27 5.83 6.93
CA ALA A 52 5.59 5.29 5.60
C ALA A 52 5.92 6.40 4.60
N VAL A 53 5.17 7.51 4.59
CA VAL A 53 5.46 8.70 3.77
C VAL A 53 6.81 9.30 4.14
N ASP A 54 7.08 9.50 5.43
CA ASP A 54 8.34 10.06 5.94
C ASP A 54 9.54 9.16 5.59
N ALA A 55 9.30 7.85 5.46
CA ALA A 55 10.26 6.86 4.97
C ALA A 55 10.37 6.80 3.42
N ASN A 56 9.72 7.71 2.69
CA ASN A 56 9.68 7.78 1.23
C ASN A 56 9.07 6.55 0.54
N MET A 57 8.14 5.87 1.21
CA MET A 57 7.34 4.80 0.62
C MET A 57 6.26 5.39 -0.30
N ASN A 58 5.86 4.62 -1.30
CA ASN A 58 4.78 4.96 -2.23
C ASN A 58 3.75 3.83 -2.37
N MET A 59 3.95 2.68 -1.73
CA MET A 59 3.02 1.55 -1.79
C MET A 59 2.97 0.80 -0.47
N ILE A 60 1.77 0.37 -0.09
CA ILE A 60 1.51 -0.49 1.06
C ILE A 60 0.75 -1.73 0.58
N ARG A 61 1.22 -2.92 0.95
CA ARG A 61 0.50 -4.17 0.67
C ARG A 61 -0.31 -4.61 1.88
N VAL A 62 -1.64 -4.62 1.76
CA VAL A 62 -2.53 -5.19 2.79
C VAL A 62 -2.44 -6.71 2.68
N TRP A 63 -1.74 -7.33 3.63
CA TRP A 63 -1.43 -8.76 3.59
C TRP A 63 -2.66 -9.62 3.94
N GLY A 64 -2.91 -10.66 3.15
CA GLY A 64 -4.16 -11.43 3.16
C GLY A 64 -4.41 -12.34 4.36
N GLY A 65 -3.50 -12.44 5.34
CA GLY A 65 -3.80 -13.11 6.61
C GLY A 65 -4.26 -12.15 7.72
N GLY A 66 -4.44 -10.88 7.38
CA GLY A 66 -5.06 -9.87 8.24
C GLY A 66 -6.56 -9.74 7.98
N GLN A 67 -7.00 -8.50 7.81
CA GLN A 67 -8.38 -8.12 7.51
C GLN A 67 -8.41 -7.12 6.36
N TYR A 68 -9.55 -6.97 5.69
CA TYR A 68 -9.81 -5.75 4.94
C TYR A 68 -9.83 -4.59 5.92
N GLU A 69 -9.10 -3.53 5.59
CA GLU A 69 -8.98 -2.39 6.49
C GLU A 69 -10.24 -1.51 6.48
N SER A 70 -10.34 -0.62 7.45
CA SER A 70 -11.45 0.34 7.50
C SER A 70 -11.39 1.37 6.35
N GLU A 71 -12.51 2.00 6.00
CA GLU A 71 -12.52 3.12 5.03
C GLU A 71 -11.55 4.23 5.43
N THR A 72 -11.36 4.46 6.73
CA THR A 72 -10.38 5.41 7.26
C THR A 72 -8.98 5.12 6.75
N PHE A 73 -8.54 3.85 6.71
CA PHE A 73 -7.23 3.48 6.18
C PHE A 73 -7.09 3.83 4.70
N TYR A 74 -8.09 3.47 3.88
CA TYR A 74 -8.04 3.71 2.44
C TYR A 74 -8.08 5.22 2.11
N ASN A 75 -8.95 5.98 2.80
CA ASN A 75 -9.02 7.43 2.66
C ASN A 75 -7.69 8.12 3.05
N LEU A 76 -7.02 7.62 4.09
CA LEU A 76 -5.69 8.12 4.47
C LEU A 76 -4.63 7.78 3.44
N CYS A 77 -4.66 6.59 2.85
CA CYS A 77 -3.76 6.23 1.74
C CYS A 77 -3.95 7.15 0.54
N ASP A 78 -5.20 7.47 0.19
CA ASP A 78 -5.53 8.42 -0.89
C ASP A 78 -4.99 9.82 -0.59
N GLU A 79 -5.22 10.35 0.63
CA GLU A 79 -4.73 11.66 1.07
C GLU A 79 -3.20 11.74 1.03
N LEU A 80 -2.52 10.68 1.46
CA LEU A 80 -1.07 10.61 1.62
C LEU A 80 -0.32 10.19 0.35
N GLY A 81 -1.03 9.79 -0.71
CA GLY A 81 -0.42 9.34 -1.96
C GLY A 81 0.24 7.97 -1.88
N LEU A 82 -0.29 7.06 -1.06
CA LEU A 82 0.17 5.68 -0.93
C LEU A 82 -0.69 4.76 -1.78
N LEU A 83 -0.08 4.06 -2.75
CA LEU A 83 -0.77 3.01 -3.49
C LEU A 83 -1.06 1.82 -2.57
N VAL A 84 -2.23 1.20 -2.72
CA VAL A 84 -2.58 -0.01 -1.99
C VAL A 84 -2.52 -1.23 -2.90
N TRP A 85 -1.70 -2.22 -2.52
CA TRP A 85 -1.80 -3.58 -3.05
C TRP A 85 -2.67 -4.39 -2.10
N GLN A 86 -3.89 -4.68 -2.51
CA GLN A 86 -4.81 -5.52 -1.77
C GLN A 86 -4.62 -6.99 -2.17
N ASP A 87 -4.27 -7.85 -1.21
CA ASP A 87 -4.42 -9.31 -1.37
C ASP A 87 -5.90 -9.71 -1.42
#